data_AF-C5NTW1-F1
#
_entry.id   AF-C5NTW1-F1
#
_cell.length_a   1.000
_cell.length_b   1.000
_cell.length_c   1.000
_cell.angle_alpha   90.00
_cell.angle_beta   90.00
_cell.angle_gamma   90.00
#
_symmetry.space_group_name_H-M   'P 1'
#
loop_
_entity.id
_entity.type
_entity.pdbx_description
1 polymer ?
#
loop_
_entity_poly.entity_id
_entity_poly.type
_entity_poly.pdbx_seq_one_letter_code
_entity_poly.pdbx_strand_id
1 'polypeptide(L)'
;LKRIISILGGNKNTRKGLRLPQEKSKKPIKNPSPQGKTKEPAKKGFLSQEKGKGAMKALRVLSGIEIVEESSEVAAGLHQLTGLRKLAIYKLNITKGGDTFKQLQSSIEYLGSCGLQTLAINDENSEFINSLGDMPAPPRYLVALELSGKLEKLPKWITSITTLNKLTISVTVL
;
A
#
# COMPACT_ATOMS: atom_id res chain seq x y z
N LEU A 1 -4.52 2.55 -27.41
CA LEU A 1 -5.54 2.65 -26.34
C LEU A 1 -6.28 1.31 -26.13
N LYS A 2 -5.69 0.30 -25.48
CA LYS A 2 -6.38 -1.00 -25.24
C LYS A 2 -6.16 -1.59 -23.82
N ARG A 3 -5.91 -0.77 -22.79
CA ARG A 3 -5.50 -1.31 -21.47
C ARG A 3 -6.19 -0.72 -20.23
N ILE A 4 -7.38 -0.14 -20.36
CA ILE A 4 -8.13 0.39 -19.20
C ILE A 4 -9.63 0.05 -19.31
N ILE A 5 -9.99 -1.24 -19.40
CA ILE A 5 -11.41 -1.65 -19.37
C ILE A 5 -11.73 -2.53 -18.13
N SER A 6 -10.75 -3.03 -17.38
CA SER A 6 -11.02 -3.90 -16.23
C SER A 6 -11.27 -3.17 -14.90
N ILE A 7 -11.43 -1.84 -14.88
CA ILE A 7 -11.52 -1.04 -13.64
C ILE A 7 -12.97 -0.57 -13.37
N LEU A 8 -13.90 -0.75 -14.31
CA LEU A 8 -15.28 -0.24 -14.17
C LEU A 8 -16.31 -1.36 -14.32
N GLY A 9 -16.96 -1.73 -13.22
CA GLY A 9 -18.20 -2.51 -13.19
C GLY A 9 -18.09 -3.86 -12.48
N GLY A 10 -18.39 -3.88 -11.18
CA GLY A 10 -18.45 -5.11 -10.38
C GLY A 10 -19.64 -6.00 -10.75
N ASN A 11 -19.36 -7.27 -11.04
CA ASN A 11 -20.37 -8.34 -11.06
C ASN A 11 -20.79 -8.66 -9.61
N LYS A 12 -22.09 -8.57 -9.30
CA LYS A 12 -22.64 -8.76 -7.95
C LYS A 12 -22.56 -10.21 -7.43
N ASN A 13 -22.25 -11.18 -8.29
CA ASN A 13 -22.33 -12.60 -7.96
C ASN A 13 -20.99 -13.24 -7.56
N THR A 14 -19.87 -12.50 -7.60
CA THR A 14 -18.60 -12.93 -7.00
C THR A 14 -17.90 -11.70 -6.44
N ARG A 15 -17.96 -11.46 -5.12
CA ARG A 15 -17.25 -10.36 -4.45
C ARG A 15 -15.74 -10.63 -4.47
N LYS A 16 -15.08 -10.37 -5.60
CA LYS A 16 -13.63 -10.43 -5.76
C LYS A 16 -13.08 -9.02 -5.56
N GLY A 17 -12.06 -8.88 -4.71
CA GLY A 17 -11.36 -7.61 -4.51
C GLY A 17 -10.59 -7.19 -5.76
N LEU A 18 -10.33 -5.88 -5.90
CA LEU A 18 -9.44 -5.34 -6.91
C LEU A 18 -7.99 -5.69 -6.54
N ARG A 19 -7.45 -6.75 -7.15
CA ARG A 19 -6.05 -7.14 -6.93
C ARG A 19 -5.11 -6.08 -7.51
N LEU A 20 -4.17 -5.64 -6.68
CA LEU A 20 -3.15 -4.69 -7.12
C LEU A 20 -2.27 -5.30 -8.23
N PRO A 21 -1.88 -4.50 -9.24
CA PRO A 21 -1.09 -4.98 -10.36
C PRO A 21 0.28 -5.48 -9.91
N GLN A 22 0.77 -6.54 -10.55
CA GLN A 22 2.11 -7.06 -10.39
C GLN A 22 3.05 -6.39 -11.40
N GLU A 23 4.24 -5.98 -10.96
CA GLU A 23 5.23 -5.51 -11.92
C GLU A 23 5.73 -6.70 -12.75
N LYS A 24 5.85 -6.51 -14.06
CA LYS A 24 6.48 -7.51 -14.92
C LYS A 24 7.96 -7.23 -14.91
N SER A 25 8.76 -8.12 -14.31
CA SER A 25 10.21 -8.07 -14.38
C SER A 25 10.67 -7.92 -15.83
N LYS A 26 11.37 -6.82 -16.12
CA LYS A 26 12.02 -6.60 -17.42
C LYS A 26 13.10 -7.66 -17.59
N LYS A 27 12.97 -8.55 -18.58
CA LYS A 27 14.05 -9.47 -18.96
C LYS A 27 15.28 -8.64 -19.39
N PRO A 28 16.50 -9.02 -18.99
CA PRO A 28 17.70 -8.28 -19.38
C PRO A 28 17.94 -8.42 -20.88
N ILE A 29 18.04 -7.28 -21.56
CA ILE A 29 18.51 -7.19 -22.94
C ILE A 29 20.01 -7.47 -22.90
N LYS A 30 20.45 -8.60 -23.48
CA LYS A 30 21.87 -8.86 -23.74
C LYS A 30 22.35 -7.90 -24.83
N ASN A 31 23.28 -7.01 -24.50
CA ASN A 31 24.07 -6.28 -25.50
C ASN A 31 25.50 -6.84 -25.54
N PRO A 32 26.10 -7.01 -26.73
CA PRO A 32 27.48 -7.49 -26.86
C PRO A 32 28.50 -6.35 -26.64
N SER A 33 29.66 -6.71 -26.08
CA SER A 33 30.82 -5.82 -25.86
C SER A 33 31.37 -5.21 -27.15
N PRO A 34 32.08 -4.06 -27.05
CA PRO A 34 33.51 -4.09 -27.39
C PRO A 34 34.44 -3.23 -26.51
N GLN A 35 35.73 -3.58 -26.56
CA GLN A 35 36.88 -2.97 -25.88
C GLN A 35 37.28 -1.59 -26.42
N GLY A 36 37.94 -0.76 -25.59
CA GLY A 36 38.79 0.36 -26.02
C GLY A 36 38.95 1.49 -24.99
N LYS A 37 40.16 1.71 -24.46
CA LYS A 37 40.52 2.77 -23.48
C LYS A 37 40.76 4.13 -24.15
N THR A 38 40.43 5.26 -23.48
CA THR A 38 41.30 6.45 -23.23
C THR A 38 40.53 7.64 -22.60
N LYS A 39 41.05 8.12 -21.44
CA LYS A 39 41.06 9.44 -20.74
C LYS A 39 39.86 10.44 -20.78
N GLU A 40 39.56 10.96 -19.59
CA GLU A 40 38.68 12.08 -19.14
C GLU A 40 38.85 13.43 -19.89
N PRO A 41 38.02 14.51 -19.67
CA PRO A 41 36.89 14.69 -18.72
C PRO A 41 35.61 15.35 -19.30
N ALA A 42 34.42 15.13 -18.71
CA ALA A 42 33.27 16.04 -18.89
C ALA A 42 32.14 15.84 -17.85
N LYS A 43 31.74 16.94 -17.20
CA LYS A 43 30.48 17.07 -16.46
C LYS A 43 29.28 16.90 -17.41
N LYS A 44 28.34 16.02 -17.06
CA LYS A 44 26.88 16.01 -17.35
C LYS A 44 26.39 14.61 -16.98
N GLY A 45 25.70 14.43 -15.87
CA GLY A 45 24.29 14.80 -15.79
C GLY A 45 23.47 13.66 -16.40
N PHE A 46 23.10 12.66 -15.60
CA PHE A 46 21.97 11.77 -15.87
C PHE A 46 21.50 11.19 -14.53
N LEU A 47 20.84 12.03 -13.74
CA LEU A 47 19.71 11.55 -12.94
C LEU A 47 18.71 11.06 -13.98
N SER A 48 18.61 9.73 -14.14
CA SER A 48 17.49 9.14 -14.86
C SER A 48 16.26 9.33 -13.98
N GLN A 49 15.75 10.55 -14.02
CA GLN A 49 14.46 10.93 -13.50
C GLN A 49 13.47 10.17 -14.39
N GLU A 50 12.97 9.03 -13.90
CA GLU A 50 11.83 8.38 -14.53
C GLU A 50 10.74 9.43 -14.64
N LYS A 51 10.40 9.77 -15.90
CA LYS A 51 9.38 10.75 -16.23
C LYS A 51 8.10 10.35 -15.51
N GLY A 52 7.74 11.17 -14.52
CA GLY A 52 6.59 10.96 -13.67
C GLY A 52 5.32 10.75 -14.50
N LYS A 53 4.76 9.55 -14.41
CA LYS A 53 3.30 9.45 -14.37
C LYS A 53 2.88 10.33 -13.19
N GLY A 54 2.24 11.46 -13.47
CA GLY A 54 1.86 12.42 -12.43
C GLY A 54 1.27 11.68 -11.23
N ALA A 55 1.91 11.84 -10.07
CA ALA A 55 1.45 11.21 -8.83
C ALA A 55 -0.04 11.54 -8.66
N MET A 56 -0.89 10.53 -8.47
CA MET A 56 -2.34 10.69 -8.36
C MET A 56 -2.71 11.40 -7.03
N LYS A 57 -2.40 12.70 -6.93
CA LYS A 57 -2.66 13.53 -5.75
C LYS A 57 -4.15 13.81 -5.52
N ALA A 58 -4.98 13.60 -6.55
CA ALA A 58 -6.42 13.82 -6.49
C ALA A 58 -7.19 12.62 -5.89
N LEU A 59 -6.60 11.43 -5.84
CA LEU A 59 -7.31 10.24 -5.35
C LEU A 59 -7.61 10.39 -3.85
N ARG A 60 -8.89 10.35 -3.50
CA ARG A 60 -9.36 10.49 -2.11
C ARG A 60 -9.76 9.16 -1.47
N VAL A 61 -10.18 8.19 -2.28
CA VAL A 61 -10.71 6.91 -1.80
C VAL A 61 -10.09 5.78 -2.62
N LEU A 62 -9.51 4.81 -1.91
CA LEU A 62 -9.04 3.56 -2.47
C LEU A 62 -9.61 2.44 -1.60
N SER A 63 -10.52 1.64 -2.16
CA SER A 63 -11.27 0.66 -1.39
C SER A 63 -11.52 -0.62 -2.16
N GLY A 64 -11.72 -1.72 -1.42
CA GLY A 64 -12.04 -3.01 -2.02
C GLY A 64 -10.83 -3.66 -2.67
N ILE A 65 -9.61 -3.31 -2.23
CA ILE A 65 -8.37 -3.83 -2.82
C ILE A 65 -7.93 -5.14 -2.17
N GLU A 66 -7.27 -5.98 -2.95
CA GLU A 66 -6.53 -7.16 -2.47
C GLU A 66 -5.03 -6.90 -2.60
N ILE A 67 -4.30 -7.17 -1.53
CA ILE A 67 -2.84 -7.11 -1.48
C ILE A 67 -2.30 -8.52 -1.28
N VAL A 68 -1.37 -8.89 -2.15
CA VAL A 68 -0.73 -10.22 -2.21
C VAL A 68 0.78 -10.08 -2.04
N GLU A 69 1.48 -11.17 -1.74
CA GLU A 69 2.92 -11.18 -1.48
C GLU A 69 3.76 -10.50 -2.56
N GLU A 70 3.36 -10.58 -3.83
CA GLU A 70 4.13 -10.01 -4.93
C GLU A 70 3.92 -8.48 -5.12
N SER A 71 2.98 -7.87 -4.38
CA SER A 71 2.61 -6.46 -4.51
C SER A 71 3.55 -5.47 -3.80
N SER A 72 4.81 -5.82 -3.51
CA SER A 72 5.72 -5.02 -2.67
C SER A 72 5.91 -3.59 -3.19
N GLU A 73 6.17 -3.42 -4.48
CA GLU A 73 6.36 -2.11 -5.10
C GLU A 73 5.08 -1.27 -5.11
N VAL A 74 3.92 -1.90 -5.31
CA VAL A 74 2.64 -1.19 -5.26
C VAL A 74 2.28 -0.79 -3.84
N ALA A 75 2.55 -1.68 -2.87
CA ALA A 75 2.40 -1.39 -1.46
C ALA A 75 3.28 -0.20 -1.05
N ALA A 76 4.53 -0.15 -1.52
CA ALA A 76 5.41 1.01 -1.36
C ALA A 76 4.80 2.25 -2.02
N GLY A 77 4.35 2.15 -3.27
CA GLY A 77 3.77 3.29 -4.01
C GLY A 77 2.55 3.96 -3.35
N LEU A 78 1.87 3.29 -2.41
CA LEU A 78 0.74 3.87 -1.67
C LEU A 78 1.12 5.16 -0.92
N HIS A 79 2.37 5.29 -0.44
CA HIS A 79 2.81 6.49 0.28
C HIS A 79 2.68 7.77 -0.58
N GLN A 80 2.64 7.66 -1.91
CA GLN A 80 2.52 8.81 -2.82
C GLN A 80 1.09 9.39 -2.86
N LEU A 81 0.09 8.64 -2.35
CA LEU A 81 -1.30 9.03 -2.32
C LEU A 81 -1.62 9.93 -1.12
N THR A 82 -0.86 11.02 -0.93
CA THR A 82 -1.00 11.90 0.26
C THR A 82 -2.37 12.62 0.35
N GLY A 83 -3.11 12.68 -0.76
CA GLY A 83 -4.49 13.14 -0.81
C GLY A 83 -5.53 12.11 -0.32
N LEU A 84 -5.13 10.87 -0.07
CA LEU A 84 -6.03 9.78 0.31
C LEU A 84 -6.69 10.09 1.67
N ARG A 85 -7.99 9.81 1.76
CA ARG A 85 -8.81 9.96 2.97
C ARG A 85 -9.36 8.61 3.42
N LYS A 86 -9.62 7.70 2.50
CA LYS A 86 -10.04 6.33 2.82
C LYS A 86 -9.15 5.31 2.13
N LEU A 87 -8.62 4.39 2.93
CA LEU A 87 -7.97 3.16 2.49
C LEU A 87 -8.77 1.98 3.04
N ALA A 88 -9.27 1.11 2.18
CA ALA A 88 -9.97 -0.11 2.58
C ALA A 88 -9.41 -1.34 1.84
N ILE A 89 -8.70 -2.18 2.58
CA ILE A 89 -8.11 -3.44 2.13
C ILE A 89 -9.10 -4.56 2.46
N TYR A 90 -9.69 -5.14 1.42
CA TYR A 90 -10.70 -6.18 1.54
C TYR A 90 -10.10 -7.56 1.81
N LYS A 91 -8.89 -7.80 1.30
CA LYS A 91 -8.20 -9.06 1.49
C LYS A 91 -6.71 -8.84 1.54
N LEU A 92 -6.08 -9.43 2.55
CA LEU A 92 -4.65 -9.38 2.77
C LEU A 92 -4.11 -10.80 2.75
N ASN A 93 -3.28 -11.11 1.76
CA ASN A 93 -2.65 -12.43 1.58
C ASN A 93 -1.13 -12.25 1.45
N ILE A 94 -0.52 -11.90 2.57
CA ILE A 94 0.92 -11.62 2.67
C ILE A 94 1.49 -12.34 3.89
N THR A 95 2.81 -12.50 3.90
CA THR A 95 3.55 -13.16 4.97
C THR A 95 4.00 -12.14 6.01
N LYS A 96 3.85 -12.47 7.30
CA LYS A 96 4.33 -11.65 8.41
C LYS A 96 5.83 -11.36 8.25
N GLY A 97 6.20 -10.08 8.26
CA GLY A 97 7.60 -9.64 8.16
C GLY A 97 8.23 -9.70 6.76
N GLY A 98 7.46 -10.11 5.74
CA GLY A 98 7.89 -10.06 4.34
C GLY A 98 8.04 -8.62 3.81
N ASP A 99 8.52 -8.49 2.57
CA ASP A 99 8.78 -7.17 1.98
C ASP A 99 7.48 -6.38 1.79
N THR A 100 6.45 -7.01 1.22
CA THR A 100 5.13 -6.37 1.04
C THR A 100 4.52 -5.96 2.37
N PHE A 101 4.72 -6.74 3.42
CA PHE A 101 4.28 -6.41 4.78
C PHE A 101 4.93 -5.11 5.27
N LYS A 102 6.25 -5.02 5.19
CA LYS A 102 7.01 -3.83 5.64
C LYS A 102 6.65 -2.60 4.81
N GLN A 103 6.58 -2.73 3.49
CA GLN A 103 6.23 -1.63 2.60
C GLN A 103 4.81 -1.12 2.82
N LEU A 104 3.86 -2.02 3.05
CA LEU A 104 2.48 -1.66 3.38
C LEU A 104 2.40 -0.94 4.73
N GLN A 105 3.10 -1.44 5.75
CA GLN A 105 3.14 -0.84 7.08
C GLN A 105 3.68 0.60 7.01
N SER A 106 4.85 0.80 6.38
CA SER A 106 5.44 2.13 6.22
C SER A 106 4.56 3.08 5.41
N SER A 107 3.87 2.58 4.38
CA SER A 107 2.95 3.41 3.59
C SER A 107 1.71 3.83 4.37
N ILE A 108 1.12 2.93 5.17
CA ILE A 108 -0.02 3.26 6.02
C ILE A 108 0.39 4.26 7.11
N GLU A 109 1.55 4.08 7.72
CA GLU A 109 2.12 5.04 8.69
C GLU A 109 2.26 6.44 8.10
N TYR A 110 2.85 6.53 6.91
CA TYR A 110 3.02 7.81 6.20
C TYR A 110 1.68 8.45 5.85
N LEU A 111 0.73 7.68 5.31
CA LEU A 111 -0.61 8.17 4.98
C LEU A 111 -1.39 8.63 6.23
N GLY A 112 -1.22 7.93 7.35
CA GLY A 112 -1.76 8.32 8.65
C GLY A 112 -1.27 9.70 9.10
N SER A 113 -0.03 10.04 8.76
CA SER A 113 0.56 11.36 9.03
C SER A 113 0.08 12.47 8.08
N CYS A 114 -0.35 12.12 6.87
CA CYS A 114 -0.75 13.06 5.81
C CYS A 114 -2.23 13.46 5.80
N GLY A 115 -3.12 12.69 6.43
CA GLY A 115 -4.55 13.00 6.45
C GLY A 115 -5.50 11.84 6.17
N LEU A 116 -5.05 10.59 6.31
CA LEU A 116 -5.94 9.44 6.22
C LEU A 116 -6.99 9.52 7.35
N GLN A 117 -8.27 9.42 6.97
CA GLN A 117 -9.43 9.54 7.87
C GLN A 117 -10.12 8.20 8.12
N THR A 118 -10.06 7.27 7.19
CA THR A 118 -10.66 5.94 7.31
C THR A 118 -9.66 4.88 6.91
N LEU A 119 -9.41 3.95 7.82
CA LEU A 119 -8.62 2.75 7.58
C LEU A 119 -9.50 1.53 7.84
N ALA A 120 -9.70 0.71 6.82
CA ALA A 120 -10.39 -0.57 6.94
C ALA A 120 -9.48 -1.69 6.45
N ILE A 121 -9.28 -2.73 7.25
CA ILE A 121 -8.42 -3.87 6.92
C ILE A 121 -9.14 -5.16 7.32
N ASN A 122 -9.23 -6.08 6.36
CA ASN A 122 -9.55 -7.48 6.61
C ASN A 122 -8.28 -8.33 6.46
N ASP A 123 -7.82 -8.86 7.59
CA ASP A 123 -6.58 -9.61 7.73
C ASP A 123 -6.84 -10.93 8.46
N GLU A 124 -7.09 -11.98 7.70
CA GLU A 124 -7.41 -13.29 8.24
C GLU A 124 -6.16 -13.99 8.81
N ASN A 125 -5.02 -13.88 8.14
CA ASN A 125 -3.88 -14.80 8.36
C ASN A 125 -2.49 -14.15 8.45
N SER A 126 -2.33 -12.85 8.19
CA SER A 126 -0.99 -12.23 8.07
C SER A 126 -0.45 -11.60 9.36
N GLU A 127 -1.30 -11.49 10.40
CA GLU A 127 -1.02 -10.78 11.66
C GLU A 127 -0.65 -9.30 11.48
N PHE A 128 -0.91 -8.73 10.31
CA PHE A 128 -0.64 -7.33 9.98
C PHE A 128 -1.45 -6.38 10.86
N ILE A 129 -2.72 -6.66 11.15
CA ILE A 129 -3.52 -5.77 12.00
C ILE A 129 -2.95 -5.67 13.43
N ASN A 130 -2.18 -6.68 13.88
CA ASN A 130 -1.52 -6.67 15.18
C ASN A 130 -0.23 -5.84 15.19
N SER A 131 0.41 -5.59 14.04
CA SER A 131 1.61 -4.74 13.92
C SER A 131 1.29 -3.24 13.86
N LEU A 132 0.02 -2.87 13.64
CA LEU A 132 -0.42 -1.47 13.67
C LEU A 132 -0.10 -0.80 15.03
N GLY A 133 -0.06 -1.57 16.12
CA GLY A 133 0.30 -1.06 17.44
C GLY A 133 1.76 -0.63 17.59
N ASP A 134 2.64 -1.06 16.69
CA ASP A 134 4.08 -0.80 16.74
C ASP A 134 4.49 0.47 15.95
N MET A 135 3.52 1.17 15.35
CA MET A 135 3.77 2.44 14.67
C MET A 135 4.31 3.49 15.67
N PRO A 136 5.34 4.27 15.30
CA PRO A 136 5.97 5.25 16.20
C PRO A 136 5.05 6.43 16.53
N ALA A 137 4.03 6.70 15.70
CA ALA A 137 3.08 7.77 15.91
C ALA A 137 1.62 7.35 15.58
N PRO A 138 0.62 7.88 16.31
CA PRO A 138 -0.79 7.67 15.97
C PRO A 138 -1.15 8.31 14.60
N PRO A 139 -2.07 7.70 13.84
CA PRO A 139 -2.64 8.32 12.63
C PRO A 139 -3.57 9.49 13.02
N ARG A 140 -2.99 10.70 13.12
CA ARG A 140 -3.58 11.91 13.75
C ARG A 140 -5.01 12.26 13.32
N TYR A 141 -5.37 11.99 12.07
CA TYR A 141 -6.64 12.42 11.46
C TYR A 141 -7.65 11.28 11.31
N LEU A 142 -7.38 10.10 11.89
CA LEU A 142 -8.22 8.93 11.73
C LEU A 142 -9.54 9.11 12.49
N VAL A 143 -10.64 9.10 11.74
CA VAL A 143 -12.01 9.23 12.24
C VAL A 143 -12.68 7.87 12.36
N ALA A 144 -12.35 6.94 11.46
CA ALA A 144 -12.90 5.59 11.44
C ALA A 144 -11.81 4.52 11.30
N LEU A 145 -11.86 3.52 12.17
CA LEU A 145 -11.00 2.34 12.14
C LEU A 145 -11.87 1.08 12.09
N GLU A 146 -11.69 0.27 11.04
CA GLU A 146 -12.43 -0.98 10.85
C GLU A 146 -11.43 -2.12 10.69
N LEU A 147 -11.30 -2.97 11.72
CA LEU A 147 -10.37 -4.10 11.72
C LEU A 147 -11.16 -5.40 11.77
N SER A 148 -10.84 -6.31 10.85
CA SER A 148 -11.46 -7.64 10.77
C SER A 148 -10.40 -8.72 10.60
N GLY A 149 -10.65 -9.88 11.20
CA GLY A 149 -9.76 -11.05 11.18
C GLY A 149 -9.17 -11.39 12.54
N LYS A 150 -7.92 -11.85 12.58
CA LYS A 150 -7.26 -12.35 13.81
C LYS A 150 -6.59 -11.20 14.59
N LEU A 151 -7.39 -10.48 15.36
CA LEU A 151 -6.91 -9.38 16.21
C LEU A 151 -6.62 -9.89 17.64
N GLU A 152 -5.35 -9.90 18.03
CA GLU A 152 -4.90 -10.31 19.37
C GLU A 152 -5.00 -9.15 20.38
N LYS A 153 -4.60 -7.95 19.94
CA LYS A 153 -4.59 -6.75 20.77
C LYS A 153 -4.92 -5.53 19.95
N LEU A 154 -5.60 -4.56 20.56
CA LEU A 154 -5.80 -3.26 19.93
C LEU A 154 -4.48 -2.48 19.84
N PRO A 155 -4.30 -1.65 18.79
CA PRO A 155 -3.16 -0.75 18.71
C PRO A 155 -3.10 0.19 19.91
N LYS A 156 -1.95 0.29 20.60
CA LYS A 156 -1.80 1.09 21.84
C LYS A 156 -2.18 2.56 21.65
N TRP A 157 -1.93 3.10 20.47
CA TRP A 157 -2.24 4.49 20.13
C TRP A 157 -3.74 4.79 20.03
N ILE A 158 -4.62 3.79 20.09
CA ILE A 158 -6.07 4.03 20.06
C ILE A 158 -6.55 4.86 21.27
N THR A 159 -5.83 4.81 22.38
CA THR A 159 -6.13 5.61 23.58
C THR A 159 -5.61 7.04 23.48
N SER A 160 -4.71 7.35 22.54
CA SER A 160 -4.11 8.67 22.37
C SER A 160 -4.76 9.49 21.24
N ILE A 161 -5.57 8.87 20.38
CA ILE A 161 -6.26 9.55 19.29
C ILE A 161 -7.65 10.05 19.73
N THR A 162 -7.89 11.36 19.64
CA THR A 162 -9.16 12.00 20.04
C THR A 162 -10.16 12.17 18.89
N THR A 163 -9.71 11.96 17.64
CA THR A 163 -10.52 12.18 16.42
C THR A 163 -11.36 10.96 16.04
N LEU A 164 -11.09 9.80 16.63
CA LEU A 164 -11.76 8.54 16.31
C LEU A 164 -13.20 8.54 16.85
N ASN A 165 -14.19 8.52 15.96
CA ASN A 165 -15.62 8.45 16.32
C ASN A 165 -16.27 7.11 15.97
N LYS A 166 -15.62 6.31 15.13
CA LYS A 166 -16.10 4.99 14.72
C LYS A 166 -14.98 3.96 14.87
N LEU A 167 -15.26 2.95 15.67
CA LEU A 167 -14.43 1.76 15.81
C LEU A 167 -15.28 0.54 15.47
N THR A 168 -14.83 -0.27 14.54
CA THR A 168 -15.44 -1.56 14.20
C THR A 168 -14.38 -2.64 14.31
N ILE A 169 -14.69 -3.66 15.09
CA ILE A 169 -13.83 -4.83 15.28
C ILE A 169 -14.67 -6.06 14.97
N SER A 170 -14.17 -6.91 14.08
CA SER A 170 -14.80 -8.18 13.75
C SER A 170 -13.76 -9.28 13.92
N VAL A 171 -13.77 -9.91 15.09
CA VAL A 171 -12.83 -10.97 15.43
C VAL A 171 -13.29 -12.26 14.77
N THR A 172 -12.39 -12.91 14.04
CA THR A 172 -12.60 -14.27 13.55
C THR A 172 -11.75 -15.19 14.40
N VAL A 173 -12.39 -16.08 15.17
CA VAL A 173 -11.71 -17.13 15.92
C VAL A 173 -11.54 -18.31 14.97
N LEU A 174 -10.30 -18.72 14.71
CA LEU A 174 -9.96 -19.98 14.05
C LEU A 174 -9.30 -20.91 15.06
#